data_AF-A0A6J4H7B6-F1
#
_entry.id   AF-A0A6J4H7B6-F1
#
_cell.length_a   1.000
_cell.length_b   1.000
_cell.length_c   1.000
_cell.angle_alpha   90.00
_cell.angle_beta   90.00
_cell.angle_gamma   90.00
#
_symmetry.space_group_name_H-M   'P 1'
#
loop_
_entity.id
_entity.type
_entity.pdbx_description
1 polymer ?
#
loop_
_entity_poly.entity_id
_entity_poly.type
_entity_poly.pdbx_seq_one_letter_code
_entity_poly.pdbx_strand_id
1 'polypeptide(L)'
;MNTAKIETYNPNYIGGDINGGIIDVKQLYTRPTLSISPYRTSAQGIYICSSSTPPGGGVHGMCGYHAAQRALKDVFNIRDEVIN
;
A
#
# COMPACT_ATOMS: atom_id res chain seq x y z
N MET A 1 3.06 -0.25 -27.90
CA MET A 1 3.76 -0.31 -26.60
C MET A 1 3.61 -1.75 -26.10
N ASN A 2 4.68 -2.45 -25.71
CA ASN A 2 4.59 -3.78 -25.08
C ASN A 2 5.08 -3.69 -23.62
N THR A 3 4.92 -4.75 -22.83
CA THR A 3 5.25 -4.77 -21.40
C THR A 3 6.71 -4.41 -21.10
N ALA A 4 7.66 -4.94 -21.87
CA ALA A 4 9.08 -4.58 -21.74
C ALA A 4 9.36 -3.09 -22.01
N LYS A 5 8.65 -2.48 -22.96
CA LYS A 5 8.74 -1.03 -23.21
C LYS A 5 8.13 -0.21 -22.08
N ILE A 6 7.10 -0.72 -21.39
CA ILE A 6 6.51 -0.05 -20.21
C ILE A 6 7.49 -0.05 -19.04
N GLU A 7 8.18 -1.16 -18.79
CA GLU A 7 9.24 -1.25 -17.77
C GLU A 7 10.44 -0.34 -18.09
N THR A 8 10.82 -0.25 -19.37
CA THR A 8 11.88 0.68 -19.81
C THR A 8 11.47 2.14 -19.61
N TYR A 9 10.19 2.47 -19.84
CA TYR A 9 9.65 3.81 -19.64
C TYR A 9 9.62 4.20 -18.15
N ASN A 10 9.26 3.26 -17.27
CA ASN A 10 9.29 3.48 -15.84
C ASN A 10 9.71 2.18 -15.13
N PRO A 11 10.88 2.15 -14.46
CA PRO A 11 11.39 0.94 -13.82
C PRO A 11 10.53 0.46 -12.65
N ASN A 12 9.57 1.26 -12.17
CA ASN A 12 8.57 0.80 -11.22
C ASN A 12 7.56 -0.18 -11.84
N TYR A 13 7.46 -0.28 -13.17
CA TYR A 13 6.54 -1.20 -13.84
C TYR A 13 7.23 -2.50 -14.26
N ILE A 14 7.79 -3.23 -13.30
CA ILE A 14 8.48 -4.51 -13.56
C ILE A 14 7.56 -5.47 -14.33
N GLY A 15 8.01 -5.97 -15.49
CA GLY A 15 7.21 -6.81 -16.37
C GLY A 15 5.99 -6.11 -16.98
N GLY A 16 5.91 -4.78 -16.91
CA GLY A 16 4.74 -3.99 -17.30
C GLY A 16 3.63 -3.90 -16.24
N ASP A 17 3.87 -4.37 -15.00
CA ASP A 17 2.86 -4.38 -13.93
C ASP A 17 2.79 -3.03 -13.20
N ILE A 18 1.61 -2.41 -13.20
CA ILE A 18 1.35 -1.11 -12.56
C ILE A 18 1.50 -1.10 -11.04
N ASN A 19 1.57 -2.28 -10.40
CA ASN A 19 1.68 -2.43 -8.96
C ASN A 19 3.11 -2.57 -8.44
N GLY A 20 4.11 -2.60 -9.33
CA GLY A 20 5.50 -2.82 -8.92
C GLY A 20 6.02 -4.23 -9.13
N GLY A 21 5.49 -4.95 -10.13
CA GLY A 21 5.76 -6.36 -10.39
C GLY A 21 4.73 -7.30 -9.76
N ILE A 22 5.09 -8.59 -9.66
CA ILE A 22 4.18 -9.64 -9.19
C ILE A 22 3.69 -9.36 -7.76
N ILE A 23 2.37 -9.37 -7.55
CA ILE A 23 1.79 -9.34 -6.19
C ILE A 23 1.58 -10.78 -5.76
N ASP A 24 2.54 -11.35 -5.05
CA ASP A 24 2.30 -12.55 -4.24
C ASP A 24 1.84 -12.15 -2.82
N VAL A 25 1.10 -13.04 -2.16
CA VAL A 25 0.53 -12.76 -0.81
C VAL A 25 1.62 -12.41 0.20
N LYS A 26 2.81 -13.03 0.11
CA LYS A 26 3.92 -12.69 1.02
C LYS A 26 4.41 -11.28 0.74
N GLN A 27 4.62 -10.90 -0.52
CA GLN A 27 5.03 -9.55 -0.91
C GLN A 27 4.01 -8.49 -0.50
N LEU A 28 2.72 -8.80 -0.61
CA LEU A 28 1.65 -7.88 -0.23
C LEU A 28 1.70 -7.51 1.27
N TYR A 29 2.07 -8.44 2.14
CA TYR A 29 2.17 -8.19 3.59
C TYR A 29 3.58 -7.82 4.07
N THR A 30 4.61 -7.94 3.22
CA THR A 30 6.02 -7.70 3.60
C THR A 30 6.66 -6.49 2.91
N ARG A 31 6.00 -5.89 1.92
CA ARG A 31 6.44 -4.64 1.27
C ARG A 31 5.79 -3.43 1.95
N PRO A 32 6.50 -2.29 2.09
CA PRO A 32 7.93 -2.07 1.82
C PRO A 32 8.85 -2.58 2.95
N THR A 33 8.32 -2.82 4.14
CA THR A 33 9.02 -3.42 5.28
C THR A 33 8.10 -4.43 5.97
N LEU A 34 8.68 -5.48 6.55
CA LEU A 34 7.92 -6.41 7.39
C LEU A 34 7.44 -5.65 8.64
N SER A 35 6.16 -5.29 8.65
CA SER A 35 5.56 -4.47 9.71
C SER A 35 4.28 -5.12 10.21
N ILE A 36 4.05 -5.01 11.52
CA ILE A 36 2.78 -5.39 12.17
C ILE A 36 1.60 -4.58 11.57
N SER A 37 1.90 -3.43 10.96
CA SER A 37 0.92 -2.63 10.23
C SER A 37 1.49 -2.26 8.85
N PRO A 38 0.97 -2.83 7.75
CA PRO A 38 1.51 -2.62 6.41
C PRO A 38 1.32 -1.19 5.87
N TYR A 39 0.57 -0.34 6.60
CA TYR A 39 0.32 1.06 6.27
C TYR A 39 1.23 2.04 7.04
N ARG A 40 2.01 1.56 8.02
CA ARG A 40 2.96 2.38 8.78
C ARG A 40 4.34 2.33 8.14
N THR A 41 5.04 3.46 8.15
CA THR A 41 6.48 3.49 7.90
C THR A 41 7.27 3.36 9.21
N SER A 42 8.60 3.30 9.13
CA SER A 42 9.47 3.35 10.31
C SER A 42 9.45 4.71 11.01
N ALA A 43 9.09 5.77 10.30
CA ALA A 43 8.93 7.11 10.86
C ALA A 43 7.54 7.29 11.48
N GLN A 44 7.49 7.81 12.70
CA GLN A 44 6.24 8.06 13.41
C GLN A 44 5.41 9.14 12.70
N GLY A 45 4.09 8.93 12.60
CA GLY A 45 3.18 9.86 11.95
C GLY A 45 3.20 9.83 10.42
N ILE A 46 4.02 8.97 9.81
CA ILE A 46 4.09 8.80 8.35
C ILE A 46 3.48 7.45 7.94
N TYR A 47 2.50 7.53 7.05
CA TYR A 47 1.71 6.40 6.57
C TYR A 47 1.79 6.28 5.06
N ILE A 48 1.63 5.05 4.56
CA ILE A 48 1.65 4.74 3.13
C ILE A 48 0.29 4.16 2.71
N CYS A 49 -0.27 4.71 1.63
CA CYS A 49 -1.46 4.22 0.95
C CYS A 49 -1.16 4.18 -0.55
N SER A 50 -0.88 2.99 -1.07
CA SER A 50 -0.55 2.79 -2.47
C SER A 50 -1.15 1.49 -2.98
N SER A 51 -1.18 1.30 -4.30
CA SER A 51 -1.48 0.01 -4.91
C SER A 51 -0.51 -1.10 -4.48
N SER A 52 0.68 -0.72 -3.98
CA SER A 52 1.66 -1.64 -3.41
C SER A 52 1.41 -2.02 -1.93
N THR A 53 0.30 -1.57 -1.33
CA THR A 53 -0.11 -1.94 0.04
C THR A 53 -1.38 -2.81 -0.02
N PRO A 54 -1.65 -3.68 0.98
CA PRO A 54 -2.89 -4.46 1.01
C PRO A 54 -4.13 -3.57 0.85
N PRO A 55 -5.18 -4.03 0.14
CA PRO A 55 -5.36 -5.34 -0.50
C PRO A 55 -4.69 -5.49 -1.89
N GLY A 56 -3.89 -4.52 -2.33
CA GLY A 56 -3.23 -4.48 -3.64
C GLY A 56 -3.85 -3.44 -4.56
N GLY A 57 -3.55 -3.55 -5.86
CA GLY A 57 -4.07 -2.64 -6.87
C GLY A 57 -5.58 -2.74 -7.08
N GLY A 58 -6.22 -1.61 -7.36
CA GLY A 58 -7.62 -1.51 -7.71
C GLY A 58 -8.22 -0.14 -7.40
N VAL A 59 -9.34 0.21 -8.03
CA VAL A 59 -10.03 1.49 -7.86
C VAL A 59 -11.06 1.43 -6.72
N HIS A 60 -10.69 0.77 -5.61
CA HIS A 60 -11.59 0.55 -4.46
C HIS A 60 -11.26 1.44 -3.25
N GLY A 61 -10.11 2.14 -3.24
CA GLY A 61 -9.75 3.09 -2.18
C GLY A 61 -9.37 2.51 -0.81
N MET A 62 -9.52 1.20 -0.60
CA MET A 62 -9.27 0.52 0.69
C MET A 62 -7.88 0.76 1.30
N CYS A 63 -6.81 0.91 0.50
CA CYS A 63 -5.49 1.22 1.07
C CYS A 63 -5.46 2.60 1.74
N GLY A 64 -6.15 3.58 1.16
CA GLY A 64 -6.35 4.90 1.76
C GLY A 64 -7.20 4.82 3.03
N TYR A 65 -8.30 4.06 2.98
CA TYR A 65 -9.16 3.81 4.14
C TYR A 65 -8.36 3.25 5.32
N HIS A 66 -7.64 2.15 5.12
CA HIS A 66 -6.89 1.52 6.20
C HIS A 66 -5.70 2.35 6.70
N ALA A 67 -5.02 3.09 5.81
CA ALA A 67 -3.97 4.02 6.23
C ALA A 67 -4.54 5.15 7.10
N ALA A 68 -5.70 5.70 6.74
CA ALA A 68 -6.37 6.74 7.51
C ALA A 68 -6.83 6.22 8.89
N GLN A 69 -7.46 5.04 8.95
CA GLN A 69 -7.82 4.38 10.21
C GLN A 69 -6.59 4.18 11.10
N ARG A 70 -5.47 3.78 10.50
CA ARG A 70 -4.22 3.60 11.24
C ARG A 70 -3.69 4.92 11.79
N ALA A 71 -3.69 5.99 10.99
CA ALA A 71 -3.30 7.31 11.44
C ALA A 71 -4.18 7.83 12.59
N LEU A 72 -5.51 7.67 12.47
CA LEU A 72 -6.47 8.06 13.52
C LEU A 72 -6.19 7.35 14.85
N LYS A 73 -5.98 6.04 14.80
CA LYS A 73 -5.66 5.24 15.98
C LYS A 73 -4.33 5.62 16.63
N ASP A 74 -3.34 5.98 15.82
CA ASP A 74 -1.97 6.17 16.31
C ASP A 74 -1.69 7.57 16.82
N VAL A 75 -2.26 8.57 16.15
CA VAL A 75 -2.02 9.99 16.42
C VAL A 75 -3.06 10.52 17.40
N PHE A 76 -4.31 10.09 17.25
CA PHE A 76 -5.45 10.65 17.99
C PHE A 76 -6.09 9.63 18.95
N ASN A 77 -5.63 8.38 18.97
CA ASN A 77 -6.22 7.28 19.74
C ASN A 77 -7.73 7.07 19.45
N ILE A 78 -8.14 7.38 18.21
CA ILE A 78 -9.52 7.18 17.74
C ILE A 78 -9.62 5.82 17.05
N ARG A 79 -10.63 5.01 17.41
CA ARG A 79 -10.99 3.77 16.70
C ARG A 79 -12.34 3.97 16.02
N ASP A 80 -12.55 3.34 14.86
CA ASP A 80 -13.74 3.47 13.99
C ASP A 80 -15.09 3.04 14.60
N GLU A 81 -15.18 2.87 15.91
CA GLU A 81 -16.44 2.59 16.62
C GLU A 81 -17.48 3.73 16.48
N VAL A 82 -17.12 4.86 15.86
CA VAL A 82 -17.95 6.06 15.69
C VAL A 82 -18.69 6.11 14.33
N ILE A 83 -18.43 5.18 13.41
CA ILE A 83 -19.10 5.13 12.09
C ILE A 83 -19.81 3.79 11.93
N ASN A 84 -20.85 3.56 12.75
CA ASN A 84 -21.94 2.62 12.48
C ASN A 84 -23.25 3.26 12.93
#